data_AF-A0A6I3RYI8-F1
#
_entry.id   AF-A0A6I3RYI8-F1
#
_cell.length_a   1.000
_cell.length_b   1.000
_cell.length_c   1.000
_cell.angle_alpha   90.00
_cell.angle_beta   90.00
_cell.angle_gamma   90.00
#
_symmetry.space_group_name_H-M   'P 1'
#
loop_
_entity.id
_entity.type
_entity.pdbx_description
1 polymer ?
#
loop_
_entity_poly.entity_id
_entity_poly.type
_entity_poly.pdbx_seq_one_letter_code
_entity_poly.pdbx_strand_id
1 'polypeptide(L)'
;MFAVFVILPQFCLILLGYLLTKRPSFAKKDFWNVTEKLVFYVLFPPLIFLSVAKANLQIGQCSYFLLISISAMSIAVITAWLANSLIKESQWTKWSIFHCGFRFNTYIGFAICSTLFGDRGIAYLSLLIACWVPVSNVIATVGLVHASRLSGTENRGKRKNFLVAVFSNPLILATLLGLVCNTFSIELPKLLEDVLKPLGQSSLALGLICIGAGLKINDLKRYLQMMIIGSLQRLMVVPAVALTFAIVFQLLPLESCVLLLFAALPTAQSCYVMTASMGGDSAAVADLTSAQVIFSLLTLPFWINVMLKFFPA
;
A
#
# COMPACT_ATOMS: atom_id res chain seq x y z
N MET A 1 24.34 -0.67 4.82
CA MET A 1 24.60 -1.41 3.56
C MET A 1 23.56 -2.52 3.34
N PHE A 2 23.30 -3.38 4.34
CA PHE A 2 22.28 -4.44 4.29
C PHE A 2 20.88 -3.99 3.79
N ALA A 3 20.31 -2.93 4.38
CA ALA A 3 18.98 -2.46 4.01
C ALA A 3 18.82 -2.04 2.53
N VAL A 4 19.90 -1.57 1.89
CA VAL A 4 19.88 -1.22 0.46
C VAL A 4 19.78 -2.48 -0.39
N PHE A 5 20.54 -3.52 -0.06
CA PHE A 5 20.47 -4.81 -0.76
C PHE A 5 19.12 -5.50 -0.61
N VAL A 6 18.43 -5.29 0.50
CA VAL A 6 17.09 -5.84 0.74
C VAL A 6 16.05 -5.29 -0.24
N ILE A 7 16.15 -4.00 -0.61
CA ILE A 7 15.16 -3.33 -1.46
C ILE A 7 15.57 -3.26 -2.94
N LEU A 8 16.86 -3.41 -3.23
CA LEU A 8 17.40 -3.21 -4.57
C LEU A 8 16.73 -4.11 -5.62
N PRO A 9 16.51 -5.43 -5.40
CA PRO A 9 15.81 -6.27 -6.36
C PRO A 9 14.42 -5.76 -6.71
N GLN A 10 13.67 -5.27 -5.72
CA GLN A 10 12.30 -4.79 -5.87
C GLN A 10 12.28 -3.51 -6.71
N PHE A 11 13.22 -2.59 -6.46
CA PHE A 11 13.36 -1.37 -7.26
C PHE A 11 13.91 -1.63 -8.67
N CYS A 12 14.74 -2.66 -8.87
CA CYS A 12 15.14 -3.11 -10.20
C CYS A 12 13.94 -3.59 -11.02
N LEU A 13 12.98 -4.30 -10.40
CA LEU A 13 11.74 -4.72 -11.07
C LEU A 13 10.82 -3.53 -11.38
N ILE A 14 10.74 -2.54 -10.50
CA ILE A 14 10.03 -1.27 -10.77
C ILE A 14 10.71 -0.54 -11.95
N LEU A 15 12.03 -0.43 -11.96
CA LEU A 15 12.77 0.18 -13.07
C LEU A 15 12.54 -0.57 -14.38
N LEU A 16 12.56 -1.91 -14.34
CA LEU A 16 12.24 -2.76 -15.50
C LEU A 16 10.86 -2.44 -16.06
N GLY A 17 9.83 -2.36 -15.21
CA GLY A 17 8.49 -1.97 -15.63
C GLY A 17 8.44 -0.62 -16.32
N TYR A 18 9.11 0.39 -15.75
CA TYR A 18 9.22 1.71 -16.37
C TYR A 18 9.90 1.65 -17.74
N LEU A 19 11.04 0.95 -17.86
CA LEU A 19 11.78 0.81 -19.12
C LEU A 19 10.98 0.06 -20.19
N LEU A 20 10.18 -0.95 -19.81
CA LEU A 20 9.32 -1.68 -20.73
C LEU A 20 8.30 -0.75 -21.39
N THR A 21 7.72 0.21 -20.66
CA THR A 21 6.77 1.18 -21.26
C THR A 21 7.37 2.03 -22.39
N LYS A 22 8.71 2.15 -22.45
CA LYS A 22 9.41 2.88 -23.52
C LYS A 22 9.53 2.06 -24.81
N ARG A 23 9.19 0.77 -24.79
CA ARG A 23 9.19 -0.09 -25.98
C ARG A 23 7.80 -0.11 -26.64
N PRO A 24 7.72 -0.01 -27.98
CA PRO A 24 6.43 0.04 -28.69
C PRO A 24 5.48 -1.11 -28.34
N SER A 25 5.99 -2.33 -28.19
CA SER A 25 5.20 -3.52 -27.87
C SER A 25 4.52 -3.48 -26.50
N PHE A 26 5.06 -2.69 -25.56
CA PHE A 26 4.58 -2.59 -24.18
C PHE A 26 4.09 -1.17 -23.82
N ALA A 27 3.98 -0.27 -24.80
CA ALA A 27 3.58 1.12 -24.56
C ALA A 27 2.06 1.28 -24.32
N LYS A 28 1.25 0.28 -24.69
CA LYS A 28 -0.22 0.34 -24.57
C LYS A 28 -0.62 0.30 -23.09
N LYS A 29 -1.32 1.34 -22.62
CA LYS A 29 -1.84 1.44 -21.24
C LYS A 29 -2.77 0.28 -20.88
N ASP A 30 -3.56 -0.20 -21.83
CA ASP A 30 -4.53 -1.28 -21.59
C ASP A 30 -3.85 -2.60 -21.20
N PHE A 31 -2.68 -2.91 -21.77
CA PHE A 31 -1.92 -4.08 -21.39
C PHE A 31 -1.58 -4.07 -19.89
N TRP A 32 -1.08 -2.94 -19.39
CA TRP A 32 -0.74 -2.78 -17.98
C TRP A 32 -1.96 -2.78 -17.07
N ASN A 33 -3.07 -2.17 -17.49
CA ASN A 33 -4.33 -2.20 -16.75
C ASN A 33 -4.88 -3.63 -16.62
N VAL A 34 -4.80 -4.45 -17.67
CA VAL A 34 -5.22 -5.86 -17.64
C VAL A 34 -4.27 -6.69 -16.77
N THR A 35 -2.97 -6.46 -16.90
CA THR A 35 -1.95 -7.17 -16.10
C THR A 35 -2.11 -6.87 -14.61
N GLU A 36 -2.34 -5.62 -14.23
CA GLU A 36 -2.59 -5.23 -12.84
C GLU A 36 -3.84 -5.91 -12.27
N LYS A 37 -4.92 -6.01 -13.05
CA LYS A 37 -6.12 -6.78 -12.66
C LYS A 37 -5.83 -8.26 -12.48
N LEU A 38 -5.07 -8.88 -13.39
CA LEU A 38 -4.65 -10.28 -13.27
C LEU A 38 -3.88 -10.50 -11.96
N VAL A 39 -2.92 -9.63 -11.67
CA VAL A 39 -2.15 -9.68 -10.42
C VAL A 39 -3.08 -9.56 -9.22
N PHE A 40 -3.91 -8.52 -9.17
CA PHE A 40 -4.74 -8.20 -8.01
C PHE A 40 -5.84 -9.23 -7.72
N TYR A 41 -6.53 -9.73 -8.76
CA TYR A 41 -7.69 -10.62 -8.60
C TYR A 41 -7.33 -12.11 -8.60
N VAL A 42 -6.20 -12.51 -9.21
CA VAL A 42 -5.89 -13.94 -9.42
C VAL A 42 -4.58 -14.34 -8.76
N LEU A 43 -3.49 -13.59 -8.98
CA LEU A 43 -2.16 -14.03 -8.55
C LEU A 43 -1.88 -13.72 -7.08
N PHE A 44 -2.35 -12.57 -6.61
CA PHE A 44 -2.03 -12.05 -5.29
C PHE A 44 -2.85 -12.66 -4.13
N PRO A 45 -4.16 -12.94 -4.28
CA PRO A 45 -4.95 -13.57 -3.21
C PRO A 45 -4.38 -14.91 -2.71
N PRO A 46 -3.86 -15.81 -3.56
CA PRO A 46 -3.15 -17.03 -3.13
C PRO A 46 -2.00 -16.79 -2.15
N LEU A 47 -1.20 -15.74 -2.36
CA LEU A 47 -0.08 -15.39 -1.46
C LEU A 47 -0.61 -15.08 -0.05
N ILE A 48 -1.60 -14.19 0.02
CA ILE A 48 -2.20 -13.75 1.29
C ILE A 48 -2.85 -14.93 2.00
N PHE A 49 -3.66 -15.70 1.28
CA PHE A 49 -4.35 -16.87 1.83
C PHE A 49 -3.37 -17.86 2.46
N LEU A 50 -2.33 -18.29 1.72
CA LEU A 50 -1.36 -19.27 2.21
C LEU A 50 -0.58 -18.75 3.42
N SER A 51 -0.14 -17.49 3.39
CA SER A 51 0.63 -16.93 4.51
C SER A 51 -0.20 -16.77 5.78
N VAL A 52 -1.48 -16.39 5.67
CA VAL A 52 -2.38 -16.31 6.83
C VAL A 52 -2.78 -17.70 7.33
N ALA A 53 -3.12 -18.64 6.43
CA ALA A 53 -3.52 -20.00 6.80
C ALA A 53 -2.43 -20.73 7.60
N LYS A 54 -1.15 -20.51 7.25
CA LYS A 54 0.00 -21.21 7.86
C LYS A 54 0.68 -20.45 8.99
N ALA A 55 0.32 -19.20 9.24
CA ALA A 55 0.96 -18.41 10.27
C ALA A 55 0.54 -18.86 11.67
N ASN A 56 1.45 -18.86 12.64
CA ASN A 56 1.07 -19.09 14.03
C ASN A 56 0.54 -17.78 14.63
N LEU A 57 -0.75 -17.50 14.43
CA LEU A 57 -1.41 -16.26 14.85
C LEU A 57 -2.18 -16.49 16.15
N GLN A 58 -1.77 -15.84 17.24
CA GLN A 58 -2.56 -15.81 18.46
C GLN A 58 -3.58 -14.67 18.39
N ILE A 59 -4.87 -14.98 18.54
CA ILE A 59 -5.99 -14.03 18.37
C ILE A 59 -5.82 -12.79 19.26
N GLY A 60 -5.45 -12.98 20.53
CA GLY A 60 -5.24 -11.88 21.48
C GLY A 60 -4.13 -10.92 21.04
N GLN A 61 -2.98 -11.46 20.63
CA GLN A 61 -1.85 -10.66 20.10
C GLN A 61 -2.24 -9.91 18.83
N CYS A 62 -2.95 -10.58 17.91
CA CYS A 62 -3.42 -9.96 16.67
C CYS A 62 -4.37 -8.78 16.92
N SER A 63 -5.28 -8.90 17.90
CA SER A 63 -6.21 -7.81 18.23
C SER A 63 -5.50 -6.57 18.78
N TYR A 64 -4.50 -6.76 19.66
CA TYR A 64 -3.71 -5.67 20.21
C TYR A 64 -2.87 -4.98 19.13
N PHE A 65 -2.14 -5.76 18.33
CA PHE A 65 -1.41 -5.27 17.17
C PHE A 65 -2.29 -4.43 16.23
N LEU A 66 -3.48 -4.94 15.88
CA LEU A 66 -4.42 -4.26 14.99
C LEU A 66 -4.92 -2.95 15.61
N LEU A 67 -5.29 -2.94 16.90
CA LEU A 67 -5.75 -1.74 17.58
C LEU A 67 -4.70 -0.63 17.53
N ILE A 68 -3.45 -0.95 17.89
CA ILE A 68 -2.34 0.02 17.89
C ILE A 68 -2.01 0.48 16.46
N SER A 69 -1.97 -0.45 15.51
CA SER A 69 -1.65 -0.14 14.11
C SER A 69 -2.70 0.74 13.44
N ILE A 70 -4.00 0.44 13.64
CA ILE A 70 -5.10 1.26 13.13
C ILE A 70 -5.12 2.63 13.81
N SER A 71 -4.78 2.70 15.10
CA SER A 71 -4.66 3.98 15.81
C SER A 71 -3.52 4.83 15.24
N ALA A 72 -2.34 4.26 15.02
CA ALA A 72 -1.21 4.94 14.40
C ALA A 72 -1.55 5.45 12.99
N MET A 73 -2.24 4.63 12.19
CA MET A 73 -2.67 5.02 10.84
C MET A 73 -3.82 6.05 10.86
N SER A 74 -4.65 6.06 11.89
CA SER A 74 -5.64 7.13 12.09
C SER A 74 -4.96 8.47 12.37
N ILE A 75 -3.85 8.50 13.12
CA ILE A 75 -3.00 9.68 13.25
C ILE A 75 -2.38 10.06 11.89
N ALA A 76 -2.02 9.10 11.04
CA ALA A 76 -1.55 9.39 9.68
C ALA A 76 -2.59 10.18 8.86
N VAL A 77 -3.89 9.90 9.02
CA VAL A 77 -4.97 10.69 8.38
C VAL A 77 -4.98 12.13 8.89
N ILE A 78 -4.80 12.33 10.19
CA ILE A 78 -4.74 13.68 10.80
C ILE A 78 -3.51 14.44 10.28
N THR A 79 -2.34 13.79 10.23
CA THR A 79 -1.12 14.43 9.70
C THR A 79 -1.24 14.75 8.20
N ALA A 80 -1.93 13.92 7.42
CA ALA A 80 -2.23 14.21 6.01
C ALA A 80 -3.13 15.43 5.86
N TRP A 81 -4.13 15.58 6.74
CA TRP A 81 -5.01 16.74 6.77
C TRP A 81 -4.24 18.03 7.13
N LEU A 82 -3.38 17.96 8.15
CA LEU A 82 -2.49 19.07 8.52
C LEU A 82 -1.53 19.42 7.39
N ALA A 83 -0.90 18.44 6.75
CA ALA A 83 0.02 18.67 5.63
C ALA A 83 -0.69 19.37 4.46
N ASN A 84 -1.94 18.99 4.16
CA ASN A 84 -2.76 19.65 3.15
C ASN A 84 -3.03 21.14 3.42
N SER A 85 -3.05 21.56 4.69
CA SER A 85 -3.19 22.98 5.03
C SER A 85 -1.98 23.80 4.58
N LEU A 86 -0.78 23.21 4.58
CA LEU A 86 0.49 23.85 4.22
C LEU A 86 0.74 23.91 2.70
N ILE A 87 0.04 23.09 1.93
CA ILE A 87 0.16 23.03 0.47
C ILE A 87 -0.49 24.28 -0.15
N LYS A 88 0.17 24.93 -1.10
CA LYS A 88 -0.36 26.14 -1.79
C LYS A 88 -0.94 25.77 -3.16
N GLU A 89 -1.99 24.97 -3.15
CA GLU A 89 -2.70 24.52 -4.35
C GLU A 89 -4.21 24.76 -4.23
N SER A 90 -4.92 24.59 -5.35
CA SER A 90 -6.38 24.66 -5.37
C SER A 90 -7.00 23.66 -4.38
N GLN A 91 -8.19 23.98 -3.83
CA GLN A 91 -8.91 23.06 -2.96
C GLN A 91 -9.21 21.73 -3.67
N TRP A 92 -9.51 21.77 -4.96
CA TRP A 92 -9.69 20.58 -5.80
C TRP A 92 -8.45 19.67 -5.76
N THR A 93 -7.25 20.23 -5.96
CA THR A 93 -5.98 19.49 -5.89
C THR A 93 -5.70 18.97 -4.49
N LYS A 94 -5.86 19.80 -3.44
CA LYS A 94 -5.64 19.41 -2.03
C LYS A 94 -6.49 18.21 -1.61
N TRP A 95 -7.78 18.25 -1.92
CA TRP A 95 -8.69 17.15 -1.61
C TRP A 95 -8.43 15.90 -2.46
N SER A 96 -7.91 16.08 -3.68
CA SER A 96 -7.52 14.97 -4.55
C SER A 96 -6.28 14.23 -4.04
N ILE A 97 -5.30 14.93 -3.46
CA ILE A 97 -4.07 14.30 -2.94
C ILE A 97 -4.19 13.86 -1.47
N PHE A 98 -5.23 14.29 -0.74
CA PHE A 98 -5.39 13.99 0.69
C PHE A 98 -5.20 12.51 1.01
N HIS A 99 -5.83 11.64 0.22
CA HIS A 99 -5.77 10.20 0.41
C HIS A 99 -4.40 9.57 0.16
N CYS A 100 -3.47 10.30 -0.48
CA CYS A 100 -2.09 9.87 -0.64
C CYS A 100 -1.33 9.89 0.69
N GLY A 101 -1.79 10.64 1.70
CA GLY A 101 -1.06 10.73 2.97
C GLY A 101 -1.17 9.48 3.87
N PHE A 102 -2.09 8.57 3.57
CA PHE A 102 -2.40 7.42 4.44
C PHE A 102 -2.70 6.12 3.68
N ARG A 103 -2.58 6.13 2.34
CA ARG A 103 -2.65 4.93 1.50
C ARG A 103 -1.25 4.46 1.15
N PHE A 104 -1.10 3.18 0.84
CA PHE A 104 0.20 2.51 0.82
C PHE A 104 0.32 1.56 -0.37
N ASN A 105 1.55 1.38 -0.85
CA ASN A 105 1.84 0.49 -1.96
C ASN A 105 1.97 -0.95 -1.48
N THR A 106 0.95 -1.75 -1.74
CA THR A 106 0.86 -3.13 -1.26
C THR A 106 1.98 -4.02 -1.80
N TYR A 107 2.30 -3.99 -3.09
CA TYR A 107 3.29 -4.91 -3.67
C TYR A 107 4.71 -4.65 -3.15
N ILE A 108 5.11 -3.38 -2.98
CA ILE A 108 6.40 -3.04 -2.35
C ILE A 108 6.45 -3.57 -0.92
N GLY A 109 5.37 -3.37 -0.16
CA GLY A 109 5.26 -3.83 1.22
C GLY A 109 5.46 -5.32 1.35
N PHE A 110 4.72 -6.12 0.59
CA PHE A 110 4.82 -7.58 0.66
C PHE A 110 6.16 -8.11 0.12
N ALA A 111 6.72 -7.51 -0.92
CA ALA A 111 8.01 -7.94 -1.45
C ALA A 111 9.14 -7.72 -0.43
N ILE A 112 9.16 -6.59 0.27
CA ILE A 112 10.16 -6.31 1.31
C ILE A 112 9.87 -7.15 2.57
N CYS A 113 8.61 -7.25 2.98
CA CYS A 113 8.20 -8.02 4.15
C CYS A 113 8.52 -9.51 4.00
N SER A 114 8.30 -10.08 2.80
CA SER A 114 8.68 -11.45 2.48
C SER A 114 10.18 -11.69 2.63
N THR A 115 11.00 -10.76 2.12
CA THR A 115 12.46 -10.87 2.23
C THR A 115 12.97 -10.74 3.67
N LEU A 116 12.37 -9.87 4.48
CA LEU A 116 12.84 -9.61 5.84
C LEU A 116 12.28 -10.57 6.89
N PHE A 117 11.01 -10.95 6.77
CA PHE A 117 10.23 -11.55 7.87
C PHE A 117 9.47 -12.82 7.47
N GLY A 118 9.58 -13.25 6.20
CA GLY A 118 8.94 -14.46 5.69
C GLY A 118 7.41 -14.48 5.89
N ASP A 119 6.85 -15.69 5.98
CA ASP A 119 5.39 -15.88 6.02
C ASP A 119 4.72 -15.25 7.23
N ARG A 120 5.40 -15.20 8.39
CA ARG A 120 4.85 -14.58 9.60
C ARG A 120 4.68 -13.08 9.44
N GLY A 121 5.67 -12.38 8.89
CA GLY A 121 5.55 -10.95 8.61
C GLY A 121 4.46 -10.67 7.58
N ILE A 122 4.38 -11.49 6.52
CA ILE A 122 3.33 -11.40 5.50
C ILE A 122 1.94 -11.57 6.13
N ALA A 123 1.77 -12.46 7.10
CA ALA A 123 0.50 -12.65 7.78
C ALA A 123 0.07 -11.40 8.58
N TYR A 124 0.96 -10.83 9.41
CA TYR A 124 0.67 -9.59 10.13
C TYR A 124 0.41 -8.41 9.18
N LEU A 125 1.18 -8.31 8.09
CA LEU A 125 0.97 -7.28 7.08
C LEU A 125 -0.40 -7.44 6.40
N SER A 126 -0.78 -8.68 6.06
CA SER A 126 -2.08 -9.01 5.46
C SER A 126 -3.25 -8.66 6.38
N LEU A 127 -3.11 -8.92 7.67
CA LEU A 127 -4.11 -8.55 8.69
C LEU A 127 -4.29 -7.03 8.76
N LEU A 128 -3.19 -6.28 8.89
CA LEU A 128 -3.24 -4.82 8.93
C LEU A 128 -3.87 -4.25 7.65
N ILE A 129 -3.52 -4.80 6.50
CA ILE A 129 -4.10 -4.42 5.20
C ILE A 129 -5.59 -4.69 5.14
N ALA A 130 -6.03 -5.89 5.57
CA ALA A 130 -7.44 -6.27 5.53
C ALA A 130 -8.31 -5.31 6.38
N CYS A 131 -7.79 -4.81 7.50
CA CYS A 131 -8.46 -3.83 8.34
C CYS A 131 -8.33 -2.39 7.81
N TRP A 132 -7.14 -1.97 7.35
CA TRP A 132 -6.89 -0.57 6.95
C TRP A 132 -7.44 -0.22 5.56
N VAL A 133 -7.48 -1.16 4.62
CA VAL A 133 -7.97 -0.90 3.25
C VAL A 133 -9.42 -0.41 3.25
N PRO A 134 -10.39 -1.06 3.94
CA PRO A 134 -11.75 -0.53 4.07
C PRO A 134 -11.79 0.88 4.64
N VAL A 135 -11.11 1.12 5.77
CA VAL A 135 -11.09 2.41 6.47
C VAL A 135 -10.53 3.51 5.56
N SER A 136 -9.36 3.28 4.97
CA SER A 136 -8.72 4.23 4.06
C SER A 136 -9.52 4.46 2.76
N ASN A 137 -10.24 3.47 2.25
CA ASN A 137 -11.13 3.64 1.09
C ASN A 137 -12.32 4.57 1.41
N VAL A 138 -12.94 4.44 2.59
CA VAL A 138 -14.05 5.33 3.00
C VAL A 138 -13.56 6.76 3.08
N ILE A 139 -12.47 6.99 3.82
CA ILE A 139 -11.91 8.33 4.03
C ILE A 139 -11.49 8.95 2.68
N ALA A 140 -10.85 8.17 1.81
CA ALA A 140 -10.47 8.60 0.47
C ALA A 140 -11.69 8.98 -0.39
N THR A 141 -12.75 8.17 -0.36
CA THR A 141 -13.98 8.44 -1.13
C THR A 141 -14.63 9.74 -0.67
N VAL A 142 -14.70 9.98 0.64
CA VAL A 142 -15.25 11.24 1.19
C VAL A 142 -14.45 12.44 0.68
N GLY A 143 -13.12 12.38 0.74
CA GLY A 143 -12.25 13.46 0.23
C GLY A 143 -12.42 13.69 -1.27
N LEU A 144 -12.49 12.63 -2.07
CA LEU A 144 -12.63 12.74 -3.53
C LEU A 144 -14.02 13.20 -3.98
N VAL A 145 -15.09 12.83 -3.27
CA VAL A 145 -16.43 13.40 -3.51
C VAL A 145 -16.43 14.90 -3.22
N HIS A 146 -15.70 15.34 -2.19
CA HIS A 146 -15.56 16.77 -1.94
C HIS A 146 -14.77 17.46 -3.07
N ALA A 147 -13.67 16.86 -3.53
CA ALA A 147 -12.93 17.37 -4.69
C ALA A 147 -13.81 17.45 -5.95
N SER A 148 -14.57 16.41 -6.28
CA SER A 148 -15.40 16.36 -7.50
C SER A 148 -16.50 17.43 -7.52
N ARG A 149 -17.04 17.79 -6.35
CA ARG A 149 -18.00 18.90 -6.20
C ARG A 149 -17.36 20.25 -6.53
N LEU A 150 -16.10 20.45 -6.14
CA LEU A 150 -15.37 21.70 -6.39
C LEU A 150 -15.03 21.90 -7.87
N SER A 151 -14.88 20.81 -8.66
CA SER A 151 -14.62 20.89 -10.10
C SER A 151 -15.88 21.00 -10.96
N GLY A 152 -17.08 21.02 -10.36
CA GLY A 152 -18.35 21.00 -11.09
C GLY A 152 -18.62 19.69 -11.86
N THR A 153 -17.74 18.70 -11.74
CA THR A 153 -17.91 17.36 -12.32
C THR A 153 -18.67 16.49 -11.33
N GLU A 154 -19.97 16.77 -11.18
CA GLU A 154 -20.84 16.01 -10.27
C GLU A 154 -21.08 14.60 -10.84
N ASN A 155 -20.12 13.70 -10.66
CA ASN A 155 -20.31 12.29 -11.00
C ASN A 155 -21.15 11.64 -9.88
N ARG A 156 -22.47 11.90 -9.90
CA ARG A 156 -23.47 11.28 -8.99
C ARG A 156 -23.49 9.75 -9.09
N GLY A 157 -22.90 9.19 -10.15
CA GLY A 157 -22.93 7.77 -10.47
C GLY A 157 -21.70 7.01 -10.00
N LYS A 158 -21.66 6.65 -8.71
CA LYS A 158 -21.10 5.40 -8.14
C LYS A 158 -20.89 5.57 -6.63
N ARG A 159 -21.98 5.84 -5.89
CA ARG A 159 -22.11 5.26 -4.55
C ARG A 159 -22.17 3.73 -4.72
N LYS A 160 -21.05 3.09 -5.07
CA LYS A 160 -20.95 1.64 -4.89
C LYS A 160 -21.16 1.41 -3.40
N ASN A 161 -22.11 0.56 -3.03
CA ASN A 161 -22.31 0.17 -1.65
C ASN A 161 -20.95 -0.21 -1.06
N PHE A 162 -20.50 0.54 -0.06
CA PHE A 162 -19.23 0.31 0.62
C PHE A 162 -19.11 -1.15 1.07
N LEU A 163 -20.22 -1.70 1.59
CA LEU A 163 -20.34 -3.11 1.95
C LEU A 163 -20.00 -4.03 0.77
N VAL A 164 -20.57 -3.77 -0.41
CA VAL A 164 -20.26 -4.56 -1.62
C VAL A 164 -18.79 -4.42 -2.00
N ALA A 165 -18.21 -3.22 -1.91
CA ALA A 165 -16.78 -3.02 -2.24
C ALA A 165 -15.83 -3.72 -1.25
N VAL A 166 -16.20 -3.82 0.03
CA VAL A 166 -15.45 -4.55 1.07
C VAL A 166 -15.57 -6.05 0.85
N PHE A 167 -16.80 -6.57 0.76
CA PHE A 167 -17.03 -8.01 0.61
C PHE A 167 -16.65 -8.56 -0.77
N SER A 168 -16.50 -7.70 -1.79
CA SER A 168 -15.99 -8.10 -3.11
C SER A 168 -14.47 -7.94 -3.25
N ASN A 169 -13.76 -7.48 -2.21
CA ASN A 169 -12.31 -7.30 -2.29
C ASN A 169 -11.62 -8.67 -2.14
N PRO A 170 -10.93 -9.16 -3.20
CA PRO A 170 -10.34 -10.50 -3.19
C PRO A 170 -9.26 -10.67 -2.11
N LEU A 171 -8.58 -9.58 -1.70
CA LEU A 171 -7.57 -9.64 -0.65
C LEU A 171 -8.19 -9.82 0.74
N ILE A 172 -9.33 -9.17 0.99
CA ILE A 172 -10.08 -9.34 2.24
C ILE A 172 -10.63 -10.76 2.32
N LEU A 173 -11.21 -11.26 1.23
CA LEU A 173 -11.70 -12.64 1.14
C LEU A 173 -10.57 -13.65 1.37
N ALA A 174 -9.39 -13.44 0.77
CA ALA A 174 -8.23 -14.31 0.99
C ALA A 174 -7.75 -14.30 2.45
N THR A 175 -7.66 -13.14 3.08
CA THR A 175 -7.29 -13.03 4.51
C THR A 175 -8.32 -13.73 5.39
N LEU A 176 -9.62 -13.53 5.15
CA LEU A 176 -10.68 -14.15 5.93
C LEU A 176 -10.68 -15.68 5.79
N LEU A 177 -10.56 -16.20 4.56
CA LEU A 177 -10.46 -17.63 4.30
C LEU A 177 -9.20 -18.23 4.94
N GLY A 178 -8.09 -17.51 4.86
CA GLY A 178 -6.84 -17.89 5.53
C GLY A 178 -7.01 -17.96 7.04
N LEU A 179 -7.65 -16.96 7.65
CA LEU A 179 -7.94 -16.93 9.08
C LEU A 179 -8.85 -18.06 9.52
N VAL A 180 -9.87 -18.40 8.73
CA VAL A 180 -10.74 -19.57 8.99
C VAL A 180 -9.90 -20.84 9.00
N CYS A 181 -9.08 -21.07 7.97
CA CYS A 181 -8.22 -22.25 7.93
C CYS A 181 -7.24 -22.29 9.11
N ASN A 182 -6.69 -21.14 9.49
CA ASN A 182 -5.76 -21.02 10.61
C ASN A 182 -6.43 -21.32 11.97
N THR A 183 -7.58 -20.70 12.22
CA THR A 183 -8.30 -20.80 13.50
C THR A 183 -8.80 -22.23 13.76
N PHE A 184 -9.24 -22.92 12.71
CA PHE A 184 -9.71 -24.29 12.79
C PHE A 184 -8.61 -25.33 12.54
N SER A 185 -7.34 -24.90 12.42
CA SER A 185 -6.19 -25.78 12.12
C SER A 185 -6.44 -26.70 10.91
N ILE A 186 -7.06 -26.17 9.85
CA ILE A 186 -7.39 -26.91 8.64
C ILE A 186 -6.10 -27.17 7.86
N GLU A 187 -5.72 -28.44 7.74
CA GLU A 187 -4.61 -28.84 6.89
C GLU A 187 -4.98 -28.69 5.41
N LEU A 188 -4.15 -27.95 4.67
CA LEU A 188 -4.35 -27.75 3.24
C LEU A 188 -3.82 -28.97 2.47
N PRO A 189 -4.59 -29.51 1.50
CA PRO A 189 -4.08 -30.57 0.63
C PRO A 189 -2.83 -30.11 -0.10
N LYS A 190 -1.80 -30.97 -0.18
CA LYS A 190 -0.52 -30.65 -0.81
C LYS A 190 -0.66 -30.09 -2.22
N LEU A 191 -1.57 -30.67 -3.02
CA LEU A 191 -1.88 -30.20 -4.37
C LEU A 191 -2.32 -28.72 -4.41
N LEU A 192 -3.14 -28.29 -3.46
CA LEU A 192 -3.62 -26.91 -3.42
C LEU A 192 -2.46 -25.95 -3.14
N GLU A 193 -1.56 -26.32 -2.22
CA GLU A 193 -0.38 -25.50 -1.92
C GLU A 193 0.55 -25.38 -3.13
N ASP A 194 0.79 -26.48 -3.83
CA ASP A 194 1.69 -26.54 -4.99
C ASP A 194 1.15 -25.72 -6.17
N VAL A 195 -0.17 -25.51 -6.25
CA VAL A 195 -0.80 -24.59 -7.22
C VAL A 195 -0.75 -23.14 -6.73
N LEU A 196 -1.13 -22.88 -5.48
CA LEU A 196 -1.29 -21.51 -4.95
C LEU A 196 0.04 -20.79 -4.75
N LYS A 197 1.09 -21.51 -4.35
CA LYS A 197 2.41 -20.94 -4.05
C LYS A 197 3.06 -20.24 -5.26
N PRO A 198 3.20 -20.87 -6.45
CA PRO A 198 3.78 -20.20 -7.61
C PRO A 198 2.94 -19.02 -8.12
N LEU A 199 1.61 -19.07 -7.99
CA LEU A 199 0.75 -17.91 -8.29
C LEU A 199 1.09 -16.73 -7.38
N GLY A 200 1.18 -16.98 -6.08
CA GLY A 200 1.54 -15.99 -5.07
C GLY A 200 2.93 -15.39 -5.31
N GLN A 201 3.94 -16.21 -5.63
CA GLN A 201 5.29 -15.72 -5.92
C GLN A 201 5.34 -14.84 -7.18
N SER A 202 4.60 -15.22 -8.22
CA SER A 202 4.52 -14.45 -9.48
C SER A 202 3.89 -13.07 -9.28
N SER A 203 2.95 -12.96 -8.33
CA SER A 203 2.23 -11.71 -8.06
C SER A 203 3.14 -10.57 -7.59
N LEU A 204 4.18 -10.86 -6.78
CA LEU A 204 5.08 -9.84 -6.26
C LEU A 204 5.93 -9.25 -7.39
N ALA A 205 6.52 -10.11 -8.21
CA ALA A 205 7.35 -9.67 -9.32
C ALA A 205 6.54 -8.87 -10.36
N LEU A 206 5.39 -9.40 -10.80
CA LEU A 206 4.53 -8.71 -11.77
C LEU A 206 3.92 -7.42 -11.19
N GLY A 207 3.55 -7.43 -9.91
CA GLY A 207 3.04 -6.24 -9.22
C GLY A 207 4.05 -5.10 -9.18
N LEU A 208 5.32 -5.41 -8.88
CA LEU A 208 6.42 -4.43 -8.91
C LEU A 208 6.68 -3.88 -10.32
N ILE A 209 6.66 -4.74 -11.35
CA ILE A 209 6.77 -4.30 -12.75
C ILE A 209 5.58 -3.38 -13.11
N CYS A 210 4.35 -3.72 -12.70
CA CYS A 210 3.18 -2.87 -12.94
C CYS A 210 3.29 -1.50 -12.26
N ILE A 211 3.88 -1.42 -11.06
CA ILE A 211 4.16 -0.13 -10.41
C ILE A 211 5.10 0.72 -11.26
N GLY A 212 6.17 0.12 -11.76
CA GLY A 212 7.11 0.74 -12.68
C GLY A 212 6.44 1.30 -13.93
N ALA A 213 5.58 0.49 -14.54
CA ALA A 213 4.84 0.90 -15.73
C ALA A 213 3.80 2.00 -15.46
N GLY A 214 3.32 2.10 -14.21
CA GLY A 214 2.42 3.16 -13.76
C GLY A 214 3.09 4.48 -13.46
N LEU A 215 4.42 4.54 -13.36
CA LEU A 215 5.15 5.78 -13.06
C LEU A 215 4.90 6.84 -14.14
N LYS A 216 4.49 8.02 -13.70
CA LYS A 216 4.27 9.17 -14.56
C LYS A 216 5.20 10.31 -14.18
N ILE A 217 5.74 10.93 -15.22
CA ILE A 217 6.53 12.14 -15.11
C ILE A 217 5.79 13.15 -15.98
N ASN A 218 4.81 13.86 -15.40
CA ASN A 218 4.08 14.89 -16.13
C ASN A 218 4.74 16.24 -15.90
N ASP A 219 4.38 16.94 -14.83
CA ASP A 219 4.73 18.35 -14.63
C ASP A 219 5.34 18.56 -13.23
N LEU A 220 6.48 17.90 -13.01
CA LEU A 220 7.20 17.87 -11.73
C LEU A 220 7.49 19.28 -11.17
N LYS A 221 7.68 20.29 -12.04
CA LYS A 221 7.96 21.66 -11.60
C LYS A 221 6.72 22.34 -11.01
N ARG A 222 5.55 22.10 -11.60
CA ARG A 222 4.28 22.71 -11.17
C ARG A 222 3.93 22.31 -9.74
N TYR A 223 4.05 21.03 -9.41
CA TYR A 223 3.62 20.48 -8.12
C TYR A 223 4.76 20.29 -7.10
N LEU A 224 5.90 20.96 -7.27
CA LEU A 224 7.10 20.68 -6.46
C LEU A 224 6.87 20.83 -4.95
N GLN A 225 6.26 21.95 -4.51
CA GLN A 225 5.98 22.16 -3.08
C GLN A 225 5.05 21.08 -2.52
N MET A 226 3.99 20.75 -3.27
CA MET A 226 3.03 19.71 -2.91
C MET A 226 3.71 18.34 -2.80
N MET A 227 4.59 18.00 -3.74
CA MET A 227 5.35 16.75 -3.74
C MET A 227 6.29 16.66 -2.54
N ILE A 228 6.99 17.75 -2.20
CA ILE A 228 7.89 17.77 -1.03
C ILE A 228 7.08 17.56 0.26
N ILE A 229 6.03 18.34 0.47
CA ILE A 229 5.21 18.27 1.70
C ILE A 229 4.52 16.91 1.81
N GLY A 230 3.86 16.45 0.74
CA GLY A 230 3.17 15.17 0.72
C GLY A 230 4.11 13.98 0.85
N SER A 231 5.32 14.04 0.29
CA SER A 231 6.32 12.99 0.46
C SER A 231 6.94 13.00 1.85
N LEU A 232 7.24 14.17 2.42
CA LEU A 232 7.75 14.27 3.79
C LEU A 232 6.73 13.73 4.79
N GLN A 233 5.45 14.10 4.63
CA GLN A 233 4.39 13.56 5.47
C GLN A 233 4.32 12.03 5.32
N ARG A 234 4.17 11.51 4.10
CA ARG A 234 3.95 10.08 3.87
C ARG A 234 5.15 9.21 4.22
N LEU A 235 6.36 9.64 3.86
CA LEU A 235 7.58 8.82 3.93
C LEU A 235 8.43 9.08 5.17
N MET A 236 8.18 10.16 5.92
CA MET A 236 8.92 10.46 7.15
C MET A 236 8.00 10.60 8.37
N VAL A 237 6.95 11.42 8.28
CA VAL A 237 6.06 11.67 9.44
C VAL A 237 5.24 10.43 9.81
N VAL A 238 4.59 9.79 8.85
CA VAL A 238 3.79 8.57 9.08
C VAL A 238 4.60 7.43 9.71
N PRO A 239 5.78 7.05 9.19
CA PRO A 239 6.62 6.04 9.84
C PRO A 239 7.18 6.50 11.20
N ALA A 240 7.45 7.80 11.41
CA ALA A 240 7.82 8.29 12.74
C ALA A 240 6.68 8.09 13.76
N VAL A 241 5.44 8.38 13.37
CA VAL A 241 4.25 8.11 14.19
C VAL A 241 4.12 6.62 14.51
N ALA A 242 4.28 5.76 13.49
CA ALA A 242 4.26 4.31 13.67
C ALA A 242 5.35 3.81 14.63
N LEU A 243 6.58 4.33 14.52
CA LEU A 243 7.68 4.05 15.44
C LEU A 243 7.33 4.47 16.87
N THR A 244 6.79 5.68 17.07
CA THR A 244 6.36 6.15 18.39
C THR A 244 5.30 5.23 18.98
N PHE A 245 4.31 4.83 18.20
CA PHE A 245 3.26 3.92 18.66
C PHE A 245 3.83 2.54 19.02
N ALA A 246 4.70 1.99 18.18
CA ALA A 246 5.35 0.70 18.45
C ALA A 246 6.14 0.72 19.77
N ILE A 247 6.88 1.80 20.07
CA ILE A 247 7.64 1.97 21.31
C ILE A 247 6.73 2.18 22.51
N VAL A 248 5.80 3.16 22.45
CA VAL A 248 4.96 3.57 23.58
C VAL A 248 4.03 2.44 24.01
N PHE A 249 3.46 1.72 23.05
CA PHE A 249 2.54 0.61 23.31
C PHE A 249 3.24 -0.75 23.38
N GLN A 250 4.57 -0.79 23.30
CA GLN A 250 5.40 -1.98 23.49
C GLN A 250 4.95 -3.17 22.61
N LEU A 251 4.76 -2.92 21.31
CA LEU A 251 4.47 -3.99 20.36
C LEU A 251 5.63 -5.00 20.31
N LEU A 252 5.32 -6.25 20.00
CA LEU A 252 6.36 -7.27 19.82
C LEU A 252 7.32 -6.85 18.69
N PRO A 253 8.59 -7.32 18.69
CA PRO A 253 9.57 -6.86 17.71
C PRO A 253 9.12 -7.02 16.25
N LEU A 254 8.57 -8.19 15.90
CA LEU A 254 8.05 -8.46 14.56
C LEU A 254 6.87 -7.54 14.20
N GLU A 255 5.92 -7.37 15.12
CA GLU A 255 4.75 -6.50 14.95
C GLU A 255 5.17 -5.04 14.73
N SER A 256 6.12 -4.57 15.52
CA SER A 256 6.73 -3.23 15.41
C SER A 256 7.38 -3.03 14.04
N CYS A 257 8.17 -4.00 13.58
CA CYS A 257 8.78 -3.99 12.26
C CYS A 257 7.76 -3.98 11.13
N VAL A 258 6.69 -4.77 11.22
CA VAL A 258 5.62 -4.82 10.20
C VAL A 258 4.84 -3.51 10.15
N LEU A 259 4.45 -2.94 11.30
CA LEU A 259 3.77 -1.65 11.38
C LEU A 259 4.64 -0.53 10.79
N LEU A 260 5.92 -0.48 11.18
CA LEU A 260 6.85 0.54 10.69
C LEU A 260 7.11 0.38 9.19
N LEU A 261 7.29 -0.85 8.70
CA LEU A 261 7.42 -1.12 7.26
C LEU A 261 6.19 -0.63 6.51
N PHE A 262 4.99 -1.00 6.95
CA PHE A 262 3.71 -0.57 6.35
C PHE A 262 3.60 0.96 6.28
N ALA A 263 3.95 1.62 7.39
CA ALA A 263 3.95 3.06 7.51
C ALA A 263 5.04 3.73 6.67
N ALA A 264 6.13 3.06 6.32
CA ALA A 264 7.20 3.60 5.49
C ALA A 264 6.96 3.49 3.97
N LEU A 265 5.94 2.73 3.54
CA LEU A 265 5.67 2.50 2.12
C LEU A 265 5.27 3.79 1.39
N PRO A 266 5.61 3.95 0.10
CA PRO A 266 5.06 5.02 -0.71
C PRO A 266 3.57 4.81 -0.97
N THR A 267 2.88 5.81 -1.52
CA THR A 267 1.45 5.71 -1.82
C THR A 267 1.15 4.70 -2.93
N ALA A 268 -0.04 4.10 -2.85
CA ALA A 268 -0.56 3.19 -3.86
C ALA A 268 -0.83 3.89 -5.21
N GLN A 269 -0.50 3.21 -6.32
CA GLN A 269 -0.95 3.62 -7.66
C GLN A 269 -2.49 3.62 -7.79
N SER A 270 -3.20 2.85 -6.96
CA SER A 270 -4.68 2.87 -6.94
C SER A 270 -5.26 4.24 -6.57
N CYS A 271 -4.49 5.11 -5.91
CA CYS A 271 -4.90 6.51 -5.68
C CYS A 271 -5.14 7.25 -6.99
N TYR A 272 -4.23 7.11 -7.97
CA TYR A 272 -4.39 7.74 -9.28
C TYR A 272 -5.68 7.26 -9.97
N VAL A 273 -5.90 5.95 -10.02
CA VAL A 273 -7.07 5.35 -10.67
C VAL A 273 -8.37 5.82 -10.02
N MET A 274 -8.41 5.83 -8.68
CA MET A 274 -9.56 6.29 -7.92
C MET A 274 -9.85 7.76 -8.19
N THR A 275 -8.84 8.63 -8.12
CA THR A 275 -8.97 10.06 -8.37
C THR A 275 -9.42 10.35 -9.80
N ALA A 276 -8.85 9.68 -10.80
CA ALA A 276 -9.24 9.81 -12.20
C ALA A 276 -10.71 9.39 -12.42
N SER A 277 -11.15 8.31 -11.78
CA SER A 277 -12.53 7.82 -11.90
C SER A 277 -13.58 8.72 -11.23
N MET A 278 -13.16 9.54 -10.27
CA MET A 278 -14.02 10.38 -9.44
C MET A 278 -13.97 11.87 -9.81
N GLY A 279 -13.26 12.26 -10.87
CA GLY A 279 -13.19 13.68 -11.30
C GLY A 279 -12.29 14.56 -10.44
N GLY A 280 -11.33 13.96 -9.72
CA GLY A 280 -10.29 14.67 -8.99
C GLY A 280 -9.06 15.00 -9.84
N ASP A 281 -8.08 15.70 -9.26
CA ASP A 281 -6.81 16.07 -9.86
C ASP A 281 -5.86 14.86 -9.99
N SER A 282 -6.16 14.03 -10.98
CA SER A 282 -5.40 12.80 -11.22
C SER A 282 -3.97 13.06 -11.70
N ALA A 283 -3.68 14.22 -12.28
CA ALA A 283 -2.32 14.59 -12.67
C ALA A 283 -1.46 14.86 -11.44
N ALA A 284 -1.95 15.66 -10.49
CA ALA A 284 -1.26 15.91 -9.22
C ALA A 284 -1.02 14.63 -8.41
N VAL A 285 -2.03 13.73 -8.34
CA VAL A 285 -1.89 12.43 -7.67
C VAL A 285 -0.86 11.53 -8.36
N ALA A 286 -0.83 11.51 -9.69
CA ALA A 286 0.16 10.72 -10.43
C ALA A 286 1.60 11.20 -10.19
N ASP A 287 1.83 12.52 -10.18
CA ASP A 287 3.14 13.10 -9.94
C ASP A 287 3.59 12.85 -8.49
N LEU A 288 2.72 13.05 -7.51
CA LEU A 288 3.02 12.78 -6.09
C LEU A 288 3.32 11.29 -5.82
N THR A 289 2.50 10.38 -6.34
CA THR A 289 2.71 8.93 -6.14
C THR A 289 3.99 8.46 -6.81
N SER A 290 4.31 8.96 -8.00
CA SER A 290 5.56 8.63 -8.71
C SER A 290 6.78 9.18 -7.98
N ALA A 291 6.72 10.43 -7.51
CA ALA A 291 7.77 11.03 -6.70
C ALA A 291 8.03 10.25 -5.41
N GLN A 292 6.98 9.82 -4.71
CA GLN A 292 7.12 9.02 -3.50
C GLN A 292 7.74 7.65 -3.76
N VAL A 293 7.43 6.98 -4.88
CA VAL A 293 8.13 5.74 -5.25
C VAL A 293 9.63 6.01 -5.43
N ILE A 294 10.00 7.08 -6.12
CA ILE A 294 11.41 7.45 -6.31
C ILE A 294 12.08 7.78 -4.96
N PHE A 295 11.46 8.62 -4.13
CA PHE A 295 12.00 8.97 -2.82
C PHE A 295 12.07 7.78 -1.87
N SER A 296 11.20 6.78 -2.04
CA SER A 296 11.24 5.56 -1.24
C SER A 296 12.50 4.71 -1.44
N LEU A 297 13.27 4.92 -2.53
CA LEU A 297 14.61 4.33 -2.67
C LEU A 297 15.56 4.77 -1.53
N LEU A 298 15.36 5.98 -1.00
CA LEU A 298 16.19 6.54 0.07
C LEU A 298 15.54 6.36 1.45
N THR A 299 14.22 6.54 1.55
CA THR A 299 13.54 6.49 2.85
C THR A 299 13.34 5.06 3.35
N LEU A 300 13.11 4.06 2.48
CA LEU A 300 12.93 2.68 2.93
C LEU A 300 14.20 2.11 3.58
N PRO A 301 15.42 2.23 3.00
CA PRO A 301 16.63 1.76 3.68
C PRO A 301 16.86 2.45 5.01
N PHE A 302 16.55 3.75 5.11
CA PHE A 302 16.62 4.48 6.37
C PHE A 302 15.71 3.84 7.42
N TRP A 303 14.42 3.67 7.13
CA TRP A 303 13.46 3.06 8.07
C TRP A 303 13.75 1.59 8.36
N ILE A 304 14.28 0.83 7.40
CA ILE A 304 14.74 -0.54 7.63
C ILE A 304 15.89 -0.59 8.64
N ASN A 305 16.88 0.29 8.52
CA ASN A 305 17.96 0.34 9.51
C ASN A 305 17.44 0.77 10.89
N VAL A 306 16.50 1.73 10.95
CA VAL A 306 15.88 2.15 12.21
C VAL A 306 15.12 0.99 12.84
N MET A 307 14.27 0.28 12.08
CA MET A 307 13.47 -0.81 12.62
C MET A 307 14.34 -1.94 13.16
N LEU A 308 15.36 -2.37 12.41
CA LEU A 308 16.24 -3.47 12.84
C LEU A 308 17.10 -3.10 14.05
N LYS A 309 17.37 -1.81 14.25
CA LYS A 309 18.11 -1.32 15.42
C LYS A 309 17.25 -1.27 16.68
N PHE A 310 16.01 -0.79 16.56
CA PHE A 310 15.09 -0.64 17.69
C PHE A 310 14.36 -1.93 18.05
N PHE A 311 14.12 -2.79 17.05
CA PHE A 311 13.35 -4.02 17.17
C PHE A 311 14.10 -5.17 16.47
N PRO A 312 15.06 -5.81 17.16
CA PRO A 312 15.68 -7.02 16.64
C PRO A 312 14.61 -8.12 16.57
N ALA A 313 14.10 -8.37 15.36
CA ALA A 313 13.01 -9.30 15.05
C ALA A 313 13.51 -10.48 14.23
#